data_AF-A0A1L1PKP3-F1
#
_entry.id   AF-A0A1L1PKP3-F1
#
_cell.length_a   1.000
_cell.length_b   1.000
_cell.length_c   1.000
_cell.angle_alpha   90.00
_cell.angle_beta   90.00
_cell.angle_gamma   90.00
#
_symmetry.space_group_name_H-M   'P 1'
#
loop_
_entity.id
_entity.type
_entity.pdbx_description
1 polymer ?
#
loop_
_entity_poly.entity_id
_entity_poly.type
_entity_poly.pdbx_seq_one_letter_code
_entity_poly.pdbx_strand_id
1 'polypeptide(L)' 'MLIVNVDNHELFKLFHKPSDEKCMVVILREDQYDEWLDESAAKSMKFMRQ' A
#
# COMPACT_ATOMS: atom_id res chain seq x y z
N MET A 1 -10.23 -0.15 3.06
CA MET A 1 -9.29 0.25 2.00
C MET A 1 -8.19 1.05 2.65
N LEU A 2 -6.94 0.58 2.59
CA LEU A 2 -5.79 1.24 3.18
C LEU A 2 -4.97 1.92 2.09
N ILE A 3 -4.47 3.11 2.40
CA ILE A 3 -3.64 3.90 1.50
C ILE A 3 -2.26 4.11 2.11
N VAL A 4 -1.24 4.15 1.25
CA VAL A 4 0.16 4.41 1.62
C VAL A 4 0.72 5.52 0.74
N ASN A 5 1.64 6.31 1.29
CA ASN A 5 2.38 7.31 0.52
C ASN A 5 3.28 6.61 -0.52
N VAL A 6 3.36 7.19 -1.72
CA VAL A 6 4.06 6.62 -2.87
C VAL A 6 4.90 7.62 -3.64
N ASP A 7 5.43 8.64 -2.96
CA ASP A 7 6.28 9.64 -3.61
C ASP A 7 7.51 9.02 -4.30
N ASN A 8 8.00 7.89 -3.78
CA ASN A 8 9.15 7.17 -4.31
C ASN A 8 8.80 5.98 -5.22
N HIS A 9 7.52 5.65 -5.40
CA HIS A 9 7.11 4.51 -6.22
C HIS A 9 7.30 4.81 -7.71
N GLU A 10 7.95 3.92 -8.48
CA GLU A 10 8.35 4.18 -9.87
C GLU A 10 7.18 4.61 -10.78
N LEU A 11 6.05 3.91 -10.67
CA LEU A 11 4.83 4.20 -11.42
C LEU A 11 3.88 5.18 -10.72
N PHE A 12 3.45 4.89 -9.49
CA PHE A 12 2.38 5.66 -8.82
C PHE A 12 2.75 7.12 -8.51
N LYS A 13 4.05 7.46 -8.44
CA LYS A 13 4.49 8.85 -8.30
C LYS A 13 4.11 9.75 -9.49
N LEU A 14 3.72 9.18 -10.62
CA LEU A 14 3.34 9.94 -11.83
C LEU A 14 1.86 10.30 -11.87
N PHE A 15 1.07 9.79 -10.91
CA PHE A 15 -0.36 10.05 -10.79
C PHE A 15 -0.62 11.12 -9.73
N HIS A 16 -1.87 11.58 -9.65
CA HIS A 16 -2.35 12.73 -8.85
C HIS A 16 -1.96 14.09 -9.44
N LYS A 17 -2.62 15.15 -8.94
CA LYS A 17 -2.31 16.52 -9.36
C LYS A 17 -0.94 16.92 -8.81
N PRO A 18 -0.22 17.81 -9.51
CA PRO A 18 0.98 18.41 -8.96
C PRO A 18 0.70 19.03 -7.58
N SER A 19 1.61 18.82 -6.63
CA SER A 19 1.55 19.31 -5.23
C SER A 19 0.56 18.59 -4.30
N ASP A 20 -0.22 17.63 -4.78
CA ASP A 20 -1.01 16.75 -3.90
C ASP A 20 -0.10 15.65 -3.31
N GLU A 21 -0.40 15.23 -2.08
CA GLU A 21 0.22 14.03 -1.50
C GLU A 21 -0.11 12.81 -2.37
N LYS A 22 0.94 12.07 -2.74
CA LYS A 22 0.77 10.90 -3.62
C LYS A 22 0.52 9.69 -2.76
N CYS A 23 -0.68 9.13 -2.88
CA CYS A 23 -1.10 7.93 -2.17
C CYS A 23 -1.55 6.85 -3.15
N MET A 24 -1.32 5.59 -2.82
CA MET A 24 -1.93 4.46 -3.52
C MET A 24 -2.66 3.55 -2.54
N VAL A 25 -3.56 2.72 -3.05
CA VAL A 25 -4.14 1.62 -2.27
C VAL A 25 -3.12 0.50 -2.09
N VAL A 26 -3.11 -0.14 -0.93
CA VAL A 26 -2.31 -1.35 -0.73
C VAL A 26 -2.88 -2.48 -1.57
N ILE A 27 -2.05 -3.05 -2.45
CA ILE A 27 -2.42 -4.18 -3.30
C ILE A 27 -1.75 -5.44 -2.73
N LEU A 28 -2.57 -6.42 -2.39
CA LEU A 28 -2.11 -7.73 -1.92
C LEU A 28 -2.11 -8.71 -3.09
N ARG A 29 -1.13 -9.62 -3.09
CA ARG A 29 -1.20 -10.80 -3.94
C ARG A 29 -2.17 -11.82 -3.35
N GLU A 30 -2.71 -12.69 -4.20
CA GLU A 30 -3.70 -13.70 -3.78
C GLU A 30 -3.15 -14.64 -2.70
N ASP A 31 -1.85 -14.96 -2.74
CA ASP A 31 -1.17 -15.79 -1.73
C ASP A 31 -1.04 -15.11 -0.35
N GLN A 32 -1.36 -13.81 -0.26
CA GLN A 32 -1.23 -13.01 0.96
C GLN A 32 -2.57 -12.75 1.65
N TYR A 33 -3.69 -13.23 1.10
CA TYR A 33 -5.01 -12.92 1.65
C TYR A 33 -5.23 -13.52 3.03
N ASP A 34 -4.93 -14.81 3.21
CA ASP A 34 -5.09 -15.48 4.50
C ASP A 34 -4.22 -14.84 5.57
N GLU A 35 -2.97 -14.52 5.23
CA GLU A 35 -2.07 -13.83 6.13
C GLU A 35 -2.53 -12.41 6.48
N TRP A 36 -3.15 -11.70 5.54
CA TRP A 36 -3.74 -10.38 5.81
C TRP A 36 -4.95 -10.46 6.75
N LEU A 37 -5.81 -11.46 6.57
CA LEU A 37 -7.08 -11.60 7.29
C LEU A 37 -6.91 -12.18 8.70
N ASP A 38 -5.98 -13.10 8.90
CA ASP A 38 -5.85 -13.87 10.15
C ASP A 38 -4.75 -13.35 11.07
N GLU A 39 -3.78 -12.57 10.58
CA GLU A 39 -2.67 -12.09 11.40
C GLU A 39 -3.00 -10.85 12.25
N SER A 40 -2.23 -10.68 13.32
CA SER A 40 -2.29 -9.47 14.15
C SER A 40 -1.94 -8.21 13.34
N ALA A 41 -2.57 -7.09 13.69
CA ALA A 41 -2.30 -5.79 13.06
C ALA A 41 -0.79 -5.45 12.99
N ALA A 42 -0.03 -5.79 14.04
CA ALA A 42 1.41 -5.55 14.09
C ALA A 42 2.18 -6.28 12.97
N LYS A 43 1.77 -7.51 12.63
CA LYS A 43 2.36 -8.27 11.52
C LYS A 43 1.83 -7.77 10.17
N SER A 44 0.55 -7.43 10.08
CA SER A 44 -0.07 -6.93 8.85
C SER A 44 0.52 -5.58 8.38
N MET A 45 1.20 -4.82 9.27
CA MET A 45 1.97 -3.63 8.88
C MET A 45 3.08 -3.90 7.85
N LYS A 46 3.52 -5.16 7.70
CA LYS A 46 4.51 -5.52 6.67
C LYS A 46 4.02 -5.29 5.25
N PHE A 47 2.70 -5.37 5.01
CA PHE A 47 2.10 -5.17 3.70
C PHE A 47 2.04 -3.69 3.28
N MET A 48 2.33 -2.76 4.20
CA MET A 48 2.32 -1.31 3.96
C MET A 48 3.61 -0.78 3.33
N ARG A 49 4.61 -1.64 3.09
CA ARG A 49 5.90 -1.26 2.52
C ARG A 49 5.91 -1.70 1.05
N GLN A 50 5.59 -0.76 0.16
CA GLN A 50 5.57 -0.94 -1.30
C GLN A 50 6.64 -0.04 -1.91
#